data_AF-C1BNC9-F1
#
_entry.id   AF-C1BNC9-F1
#
_cell.length_a   1.000
_cell.length_b   1.000
_cell.length_c   1.000
_cell.angle_alpha   90.00
_cell.angle_beta   90.00
_cell.angle_gamma   90.00
#
_symmetry.space_group_name_H-M   'P 1'
#
loop_
_entity.id
_entity.type
_entity.pdbx_description
1 polymer ?
#
loop_
_entity_poly.entity_id
_entity_poly.type
_entity_poly.pdbx_seq_one_letter_code
_entity_poly.pdbx_strand_id
1 'polypeptide(L)'
;MSSINPMYSEGSPYMSKTHQYRKVMKPLIERKRRARINKCLDEIKDILIETLQSETGESITKLEKADVLEMTVKHLRNLKTKRDTPDRFFSGYTSCANHVSQYLSSTEVNLPFARDLMSHLGNQLTHPLSINTQRSAEMNIPSPPSSVSPTESAYFSSGSMTPPPEVPAIKNEALWRPF
;
A
#
# COMPACT_ATOMS: atom_id res chain seq x y z
N MET A 1 -59.17 -44.05 25.71
CA MET A 1 -58.43 -44.35 24.46
C MET A 1 -58.99 -43.37 23.43
N SER A 2 -58.30 -42.39 22.88
CA SER A 2 -56.87 -42.35 22.55
C SER A 2 -56.41 -40.88 22.40
N SER A 3 -55.24 -40.62 22.97
CA SER A 3 -54.19 -39.73 22.48
C SER A 3 -54.46 -38.24 22.31
N ILE A 4 -54.13 -37.55 23.40
CA ILE A 4 -53.32 -36.32 23.42
C ILE A 4 -52.18 -36.45 22.41
N ASN A 5 -52.11 -35.57 21.40
CA ASN A 5 -50.86 -35.33 20.67
C ASN A 5 -50.12 -34.21 21.40
N PRO A 6 -48.94 -34.48 21.99
CA PRO A 6 -48.14 -33.45 22.63
C PRO A 6 -47.39 -32.63 21.59
N MET A 7 -47.32 -31.34 21.89
CA MET A 7 -46.34 -30.40 21.35
C MET A 7 -44.92 -30.94 21.51
N TYR A 8 -44.23 -31.20 20.39
CA TYR A 8 -42.78 -31.12 20.24
C TYR A 8 -42.56 -30.47 18.86
N SER A 9 -42.18 -29.20 18.78
CA SER A 9 -40.81 -28.71 18.93
C SER A 9 -39.87 -29.41 17.95
N GLU A 10 -39.55 -28.72 16.86
CA GLU A 10 -38.24 -28.77 16.20
C GLU A 10 -38.17 -27.57 15.24
N GLY A 11 -37.58 -26.49 15.73
CA GLY A 11 -37.05 -25.48 14.84
C GLY A 11 -35.90 -26.07 14.03
N SER A 12 -35.92 -25.78 12.72
CA SER A 12 -34.80 -25.84 11.77
C SER A 12 -34.41 -27.21 11.18
N PRO A 13 -34.64 -27.45 9.88
CA PRO A 13 -33.75 -28.32 9.14
C PRO A 13 -32.48 -27.52 8.85
N TYR A 14 -31.41 -27.91 9.53
CA TYR A 14 -30.03 -27.50 9.32
C TYR A 14 -29.76 -27.06 7.86
N MET A 15 -29.60 -25.75 7.67
CA MET A 15 -29.03 -25.25 6.42
C MET A 15 -27.65 -25.90 6.27
N SER A 16 -27.44 -26.66 5.18
CA SER A 16 -26.12 -27.23 4.88
C SER A 16 -25.04 -26.17 5.00
N LYS A 17 -23.85 -26.52 5.52
CA LYS A 17 -22.72 -25.60 5.70
C LYS A 17 -22.47 -24.75 4.44
N THR A 18 -22.62 -25.34 3.26
CA THR A 18 -22.52 -24.67 1.95
C THR A 18 -23.64 -23.64 1.72
N HIS A 19 -24.88 -23.98 2.06
CA HIS A 19 -26.03 -23.09 1.93
C HIS A 19 -25.95 -21.91 2.92
N GLN A 20 -25.62 -22.19 4.18
CA GLN A 20 -25.37 -21.18 5.20
C GLN A 20 -24.24 -20.23 4.78
N TYR A 21 -23.16 -20.75 4.21
CA TYR A 21 -22.07 -19.93 3.69
C TYR A 21 -22.53 -19.01 2.54
N ARG A 22 -23.24 -19.55 1.53
CA ARG A 22 -23.67 -18.75 0.36
C ARG A 22 -24.72 -17.69 0.71
N LYS A 23 -25.66 -17.99 1.59
CA LYS A 23 -26.81 -17.12 1.89
C LYS A 23 -26.60 -16.19 3.08
N VAL A 24 -25.72 -16.55 4.02
CA VAL A 24 -25.52 -15.78 5.25
C VAL A 24 -24.09 -15.28 5.36
N MET A 25 -23.11 -16.19 5.37
CA MET A 25 -21.72 -15.80 5.63
C MET A 25 -21.11 -14.94 4.51
N LYS A 26 -21.31 -15.30 3.24
CA LYS A 26 -20.80 -14.54 2.09
C LYS A 26 -21.33 -13.11 2.06
N PRO A 27 -22.66 -12.85 2.14
CA PRO A 27 -23.19 -11.49 2.25
C PRO A 27 -22.65 -10.71 3.44
N LEU A 28 -22.49 -11.36 4.61
CA LEU A 28 -21.93 -10.73 5.81
C LEU A 28 -20.48 -10.30 5.62
N ILE A 29 -19.63 -11.19 5.09
CA ILE A 29 -18.22 -10.90 4.81
C ILE A 29 -18.10 -9.75 3.82
N GLU A 30 -18.92 -9.75 2.76
CA GLU A 30 -18.89 -8.69 1.77
C GLU A 30 -19.36 -7.35 2.35
N ARG A 31 -20.39 -7.35 3.20
CA ARG A 31 -20.81 -6.14 3.91
C ARG A 31 -19.69 -5.58 4.79
N LYS A 32 -18.98 -6.46 5.52
CA LYS A 32 -17.80 -6.07 6.32
C LYS A 32 -16.67 -5.53 5.44
N ARG A 33 -16.43 -6.13 4.27
CA ARG A 33 -15.45 -5.63 3.29
C ARG A 33 -15.80 -4.23 2.80
N ARG A 34 -17.06 -4.02 2.39
CA ARG A 34 -17.56 -2.72 1.91
C ARG A 34 -17.52 -1.64 2.99
N ALA A 35 -17.89 -1.97 4.22
CA ALA A 35 -17.78 -1.05 5.36
C ALA A 35 -16.32 -0.61 5.58
N ARG A 36 -15.37 -1.55 5.53
CA ARG A 36 -13.94 -1.24 5.62
C ARG A 36 -13.47 -0.32 4.49
N ILE A 37 -13.85 -0.60 3.25
CA ILE A 37 -13.47 0.21 2.09
C ILE A 37 -14.01 1.64 2.23
N ASN A 38 -15.30 1.80 2.60
CA ASN A 38 -15.88 3.12 2.79
C ASN A 38 -15.18 3.89 3.91
N LYS A 39 -14.89 3.25 5.05
CA LYS A 39 -14.12 3.88 6.14
C LYS A 39 -12.78 4.41 5.67
N CYS A 40 -12.04 3.63 4.88
CA CYS A 40 -10.77 4.08 4.32
C CYS A 40 -10.95 5.24 3.33
N LEU A 41 -12.02 5.25 2.52
CA LEU A 41 -12.30 6.36 1.62
C LEU A 41 -12.65 7.65 2.37
N ASP A 42 -13.39 7.55 3.47
CA ASP A 42 -13.72 8.69 4.33
C ASP A 42 -12.44 9.25 4.98
N GLU A 43 -11.59 8.38 5.54
CA GLU A 43 -10.27 8.77 6.08
C GLU A 43 -9.38 9.46 5.03
N ILE A 44 -9.33 8.92 3.80
CA ILE A 44 -8.59 9.55 2.70
C ILE A 44 -9.16 10.93 2.37
N LYS A 45 -10.49 11.06 2.32
CA LYS A 45 -11.15 12.34 2.05
C LYS A 45 -10.79 13.38 3.11
N ASP A 46 -10.82 13.02 4.38
CA ASP A 46 -10.44 13.92 5.48
C ASP A 46 -8.99 14.39 5.38
N ILE A 47 -8.05 13.47 5.07
CA ILE A 47 -6.64 13.82 4.84
C ILE A 47 -6.46 14.74 3.62
N LEU A 48 -7.19 14.47 2.53
CA LEU A 48 -7.17 15.33 1.35
C LEU A 48 -7.73 16.72 1.65
N ILE A 49 -8.80 16.81 2.44
CA ILE A 49 -9.36 18.09 2.90
C ILE A 49 -8.29 18.87 3.66
N GLU A 50 -7.67 18.27 4.68
CA GLU A 50 -6.65 18.94 5.50
C GLU A 50 -5.45 19.42 4.68
N THR A 51 -4.93 18.56 3.80
CA THR A 51 -3.71 18.85 3.04
C THR A 51 -3.95 19.79 1.87
N LEU A 52 -4.99 19.57 1.05
CA LEU A 52 -5.21 20.33 -0.19
C LEU A 52 -6.00 21.62 0.01
N GLN A 53 -6.85 21.75 1.04
CA GLN A 53 -7.48 23.05 1.33
C GLN A 53 -6.43 24.11 1.65
N SER A 54 -5.35 23.72 2.34
CA SER A 54 -4.24 24.63 2.65
C SER A 54 -3.45 25.06 1.40
N GLU A 55 -3.35 24.21 0.38
CA GLU A 55 -2.52 24.45 -0.82
C GLU A 55 -3.32 25.10 -1.98
N THR A 56 -4.60 24.77 -2.12
CA THR A 56 -5.37 25.04 -3.35
C THR A 56 -6.67 25.81 -3.11
N GLY A 57 -7.15 25.92 -1.87
CA GLY A 57 -8.37 26.67 -1.53
C GLY A 57 -9.67 26.12 -2.11
N GLU A 58 -9.66 24.92 -2.70
CA GLU A 58 -10.86 24.30 -3.29
C GLU A 58 -11.80 23.76 -2.19
N SER A 59 -13.12 23.83 -2.42
CA SER A 59 -14.11 23.30 -1.48
C SER A 59 -14.25 21.78 -1.62
N ILE A 60 -13.40 21.04 -0.89
CA ILE A 60 -13.28 19.57 -0.95
C ILE A 60 -14.44 18.82 -0.25
N THR A 61 -15.40 19.54 0.35
CA THR A 61 -16.51 18.95 1.11
C THR A 61 -17.44 18.04 0.27
N LYS A 62 -17.45 18.18 -1.06
CA LYS A 62 -18.36 17.46 -1.98
C LYS A 62 -17.71 16.45 -2.93
N LEU A 63 -16.50 15.94 -2.65
CA LEU A 63 -15.90 14.93 -3.53
C LEU A 63 -16.73 13.65 -3.65
N GLU A 64 -16.93 13.16 -4.88
CA GLU A 64 -17.43 11.83 -5.18
C GLU A 64 -16.35 10.76 -4.98
N LYS A 65 -16.72 9.48 -4.96
CA LYS A 65 -15.75 8.38 -4.74
C LYS A 65 -14.67 8.32 -5.82
N ALA A 66 -15.02 8.63 -7.07
CA ALA A 66 -14.06 8.67 -8.16
C ALA A 66 -13.08 9.84 -7.97
N ASP A 67 -13.58 11.02 -7.61
CA ASP A 67 -12.75 12.22 -7.37
C ASP A 67 -11.78 12.02 -6.20
N VAL A 68 -12.24 11.40 -5.09
CA VAL A 68 -11.36 11.07 -3.96
C VAL A 68 -10.16 10.23 -4.44
N LEU A 69 -10.42 9.21 -5.26
CA LEU A 69 -9.36 8.35 -5.79
C LEU A 69 -8.44 9.09 -6.76
N GLU A 70 -9.00 9.88 -7.67
CA GLU A 70 -8.24 10.65 -8.66
C GLU A 70 -7.34 11.71 -7.98
N MET A 71 -7.91 12.49 -7.06
CA MET A 71 -7.17 13.50 -6.29
C MET A 71 -6.08 12.86 -5.44
N THR A 72 -6.34 11.71 -4.83
CA THR A 72 -5.31 10.96 -4.09
C THR A 72 -4.15 10.58 -5.02
N VAL A 73 -4.43 10.05 -6.20
CA VAL A 73 -3.38 9.65 -7.16
C VAL A 73 -2.58 10.87 -7.63
N LYS A 74 -3.25 11.97 -7.96
CA LYS A 74 -2.59 13.24 -8.33
C LYS A 74 -1.69 13.74 -7.20
N HIS A 75 -2.20 13.75 -5.97
CA HIS A 75 -1.45 14.17 -4.79
C HIS A 75 -0.21 13.28 -4.57
N LEU A 76 -0.34 11.96 -4.63
CA LEU A 76 0.79 11.03 -4.48
C LEU A 76 1.84 11.21 -5.58
N ARG A 77 1.44 11.45 -6.82
CA ARG A 77 2.37 11.77 -7.92
C ARG A 77 3.13 13.06 -7.66
N ASN A 78 2.41 14.12 -7.28
CA ASN A 78 3.02 15.41 -6.94
C ASN A 78 3.98 15.26 -5.76
N LEU A 79 3.62 14.47 -4.75
CA LEU A 79 4.44 14.20 -3.59
C LEU A 79 5.73 13.44 -3.93
N LYS A 80 5.65 12.50 -4.87
CA LYS A 80 6.82 11.79 -5.40
C LYS A 80 7.77 12.76 -6.13
N THR A 81 7.23 13.59 -7.03
CA THR A 81 8.04 14.62 -7.72
C THR A 81 8.65 15.62 -6.75
N LYS A 82 7.91 16.06 -5.72
CA LYS A 82 8.43 16.95 -4.67
C LYS A 82 9.47 16.28 -3.78
N ARG A 83 9.54 14.96 -3.66
CA ARG A 83 10.53 14.29 -2.78
C ARG A 83 11.84 13.95 -3.49
N ASP A 84 11.78 13.57 -4.75
CA ASP A 84 12.93 13.02 -5.47
C ASP A 84 13.66 14.08 -6.34
N THR A 85 13.34 15.36 -6.20
CA THR A 85 14.05 16.41 -6.97
C THR A 85 15.38 16.73 -6.29
N PRO A 86 16.54 16.46 -6.95
CA PRO A 86 17.83 16.92 -6.46
C PRO A 86 17.82 18.44 -6.19
N ASP A 87 16.98 19.17 -6.91
CA ASP A 87 16.74 20.62 -6.76
C ASP A 87 16.37 21.03 -5.34
N ARG A 88 15.64 20.21 -4.57
CA ARG A 88 15.30 20.53 -3.17
C ARG A 88 16.48 20.39 -2.23
N PHE A 89 17.28 19.34 -2.42
CA PHE A 89 18.52 19.18 -1.66
C PHE A 89 19.48 20.33 -2.00
N PHE A 90 19.66 20.61 -3.28
CA PHE A 90 20.53 21.68 -3.76
C PHE A 90 20.10 23.07 -3.31
N SER A 91 18.81 23.38 -3.37
CA SER A 91 18.29 24.67 -2.88
C SER A 91 18.51 24.80 -1.37
N GLY A 92 18.25 23.75 -0.59
CA GLY A 92 18.54 23.75 0.85
C GLY A 92 20.02 23.88 1.17
N TYR A 93 20.88 23.17 0.42
CA TYR A 93 22.33 23.24 0.55
C TYR A 93 22.87 24.62 0.20
N THR A 94 22.42 25.20 -0.93
CA THR A 94 22.75 26.57 -1.35
C THR A 94 22.31 27.59 -0.31
N SER A 95 21.10 27.46 0.23
CA SER A 95 20.60 28.36 1.28
C SER A 95 21.45 28.28 2.55
N CYS A 96 21.87 27.07 2.95
CA CYS A 96 22.76 26.87 4.08
C CYS A 96 24.14 27.52 3.83
N ALA A 97 24.74 27.28 2.66
CA ALA A 97 26.02 27.89 2.28
C ALA A 97 25.94 29.44 2.27
N ASN A 98 24.81 30.00 1.83
CA ASN A 98 24.57 31.44 1.90
C ASN A 98 24.48 31.95 3.34
N HIS A 99 23.81 31.23 4.24
CA HIS A 99 23.76 31.59 5.67
C HIS A 99 25.15 31.53 6.31
N VAL A 100 25.95 30.52 5.97
CA VAL A 100 27.35 30.42 6.43
C VAL A 100 28.16 31.60 5.93
N SER A 101 28.04 31.97 4.64
CA SER A 101 28.69 33.15 4.06
C SER A 101 28.33 34.43 4.81
N GLN A 102 27.04 34.63 5.11
CA GLN A 102 26.55 35.79 5.86
C GLN A 102 27.10 35.82 7.29
N TYR A 103 27.10 34.68 7.98
CA TYR A 103 27.63 34.56 9.34
C TYR A 103 29.14 34.82 9.41
N LEU A 104 29.91 34.31 8.45
CA LEU A 104 31.35 34.57 8.35
C LEU A 104 31.64 36.05 8.06
N SER A 105 30.75 36.74 7.34
CA SER A 105 30.88 38.17 7.05
C SER A 105 30.56 39.06 8.25
N SER A 106 29.70 38.61 9.16
CA SER A 106 29.34 39.35 10.38
C SER A 106 30.23 39.04 11.59
N THR A 107 31.14 38.07 11.48
CA THR A 107 31.97 37.60 12.59
C THR A 107 33.44 37.91 12.30
N GLU A 108 34.24 38.24 13.33
CA GLU A 108 35.70 38.33 13.20
C GLU A 108 36.34 36.93 13.13
N VAL A 109 36.18 36.28 11.97
CA VAL A 109 36.79 34.98 11.65
C VAL A 109 38.04 35.14 10.78
N ASN A 110 38.95 34.18 10.88
CA ASN A 110 40.18 34.16 10.10
C ASN A 110 39.87 34.05 8.59
N LEU A 111 40.25 35.07 7.79
CA LEU A 111 39.98 35.15 6.34
C LEU A 111 40.38 33.89 5.53
N PRO A 112 41.57 33.29 5.75
CA PRO A 112 41.96 32.04 5.09
C PRO A 112 40.99 30.89 5.36
N PHE A 113 40.57 30.73 6.61
CA PHE A 113 39.61 29.70 7.00
C PHE A 113 38.23 29.94 6.36
N ALA A 114 37.74 31.17 6.37
CA ALA A 114 36.47 31.52 5.73
C ALA A 114 36.49 31.22 4.23
N ARG A 115 37.60 31.54 3.54
CA ARG A 115 37.79 31.23 2.12
C ARG A 115 37.83 29.73 1.86
N ASP A 116 38.58 28.98 2.64
CA ASP A 116 38.74 27.53 2.44
C ASP A 116 37.42 26.79 2.72
N LEU A 117 36.66 27.22 3.74
CA LEU A 117 35.32 26.71 4.03
C LEU A 117 34.33 27.00 2.90
N MET A 118 34.27 28.24 2.41
CA MET A 118 33.38 28.61 1.29
C MET A 118 33.77 27.91 -0.02
N SER A 119 35.07 27.72 -0.26
CA SER A 119 35.58 26.93 -1.39
C SER A 119 35.16 25.47 -1.30
N HIS A 120 35.27 24.86 -0.12
CA HIS A 120 34.80 23.49 0.11
C HIS A 120 33.28 23.37 -0.12
N LEU A 121 32.49 24.31 0.43
CA LEU A 121 31.04 24.31 0.24
C LEU A 121 30.65 24.48 -1.23
N GLY A 122 31.34 25.33 -1.98
CA GLY A 122 31.14 25.53 -3.41
C GLY A 122 31.47 24.31 -4.27
N ASN A 123 32.59 23.63 -3.98
CA ASN A 123 33.00 22.42 -4.70
C ASN A 123 32.05 21.23 -4.47
N GLN A 124 31.43 21.16 -3.29
CA GLN A 124 30.40 20.15 -2.99
C GLN A 124 29.08 20.42 -3.74
N LEU A 125 28.84 21.67 -4.15
CA LEU A 125 27.67 22.09 -4.92
C LEU A 125 27.79 21.71 -6.41
N THR A 126 29.02 21.58 -6.92
CA THR A 126 29.30 21.17 -8.32
C THR A 126 29.39 19.66 -8.51
N HIS A 127 29.54 18.87 -7.44
CA HIS A 127 29.65 17.41 -7.47
C HIS A 127 28.60 16.69 -6.58
N PRO A 128 27.30 16.65 -6.97
CA PRO A 128 26.25 15.99 -6.18
C PRO A 128 26.37 14.48 -6.00
N LEU A 129 27.13 13.79 -6.86
CA LEU A 129 27.09 12.33 -6.96
C LEU A 129 27.83 11.58 -5.83
N SER A 130 28.36 12.27 -4.82
CA SER A 130 29.04 11.64 -3.67
C SER A 130 28.26 11.70 -2.35
N ILE A 131 27.04 12.25 -2.34
CA ILE A 131 26.20 12.15 -1.13
C ILE A 131 25.50 10.79 -1.16
N ASN A 132 26.17 9.86 -0.48
CA ASN A 132 25.73 8.54 -0.08
C ASN A 132 24.20 8.39 0.06
N THR A 133 23.55 7.92 -1.00
CA THR A 133 22.14 7.48 -1.04
C THR A 133 21.97 6.05 -0.47
N GLN A 134 22.90 5.56 0.35
CA GLN A 134 22.70 4.33 1.13
C GLN A 134 22.04 4.65 2.47
N ARG A 135 20.79 5.10 2.43
CA ARG A 135 19.87 4.85 3.54
C ARG A 135 18.45 4.98 3.03
N SER A 136 17.63 3.96 3.36
CA SER A 136 16.19 3.80 3.11
C SER A 136 15.73 3.38 1.71
N ALA A 137 15.87 2.07 1.41
CA ALA A 137 14.80 1.28 0.76
C ALA A 137 15.06 -0.25 0.81
N GLU A 138 15.48 -0.83 1.94
CA GLU A 138 15.24 -2.26 2.18
C GLU A 138 14.15 -2.38 3.24
N MET A 139 12.90 -2.39 2.77
CA MET A 139 11.81 -2.97 3.55
C MET A 139 12.11 -4.47 3.67
N ASN A 140 12.75 -4.85 4.77
CA ASN A 140 12.88 -6.24 5.16
C ASN A 140 11.49 -6.76 5.53
N ILE A 141 10.78 -7.32 4.55
CA ILE A 141 9.54 -8.07 4.75
C ILE A 141 9.96 -9.44 5.30
N PRO A 142 9.61 -9.83 6.53
CA PRO A 142 9.84 -11.20 6.97
C PRO A 142 8.91 -12.10 6.17
N SER A 143 9.48 -13.00 5.37
CA SER A 143 8.78 -14.10 4.73
C SER A 143 8.18 -15.03 5.81
N PRO A 144 6.98 -15.60 5.59
CA PRO A 144 6.42 -16.56 6.53
C PRO A 144 7.24 -17.86 6.48
N PRO A 145 7.46 -18.55 7.62
CA PRO A 145 8.20 -19.81 7.63
C PRO A 145 7.40 -20.89 6.90
N SER A 146 8.03 -21.49 5.89
CA SER A 146 7.55 -22.67 5.18
C SER A 146 7.34 -23.82 6.16
N SER A 147 6.11 -24.34 6.22
CA SER A 147 5.75 -25.53 6.98
C SER A 147 6.48 -26.74 6.40
N VAL A 148 7.37 -27.33 7.20
CA VAL A 148 7.92 -28.66 6.95
C VAL A 148 6.84 -29.69 7.23
N SER A 149 6.39 -30.42 6.20
CA SER A 149 5.60 -31.64 6.38
C SER A 149 6.54 -32.85 6.43
N PRO A 150 6.43 -33.73 7.43
CA PRO A 150 7.24 -34.95 7.47
C PRO A 150 6.76 -35.95 6.42
N THR A 151 7.75 -36.56 5.77
CA THR A 151 7.68 -37.75 4.94
C THR A 151 7.11 -38.94 5.73
N GLU A 152 6.10 -39.61 5.21
CA GLU A 152 5.81 -41.01 5.55
C GLU A 152 5.90 -41.91 4.32
N SER A 153 6.81 -42.86 4.49
CA SER A 153 7.17 -44.09 3.80
C SER A 153 6.27 -44.68 2.71
N ALA A 154 6.99 -45.16 1.70
CA ALA A 154 6.57 -46.05 0.64
C ALA A 154 5.82 -47.30 1.12
N TYR A 155 4.72 -47.61 0.44
CA TYR A 155 4.16 -48.96 0.38
C TYR A 155 3.79 -49.31 -1.07
N PHE A 156 4.58 -50.23 -1.59
CA PHE A 156 4.26 -51.30 -2.54
C PHE A 156 3.83 -51.02 -3.99
N SER A 157 4.32 -51.94 -4.80
CA SER A 157 4.41 -52.00 -6.25
C SER A 157 3.20 -52.71 -6.89
N SER A 158 3.09 -52.50 -8.21
CA SER A 158 2.45 -53.33 -9.25
C SER A 158 0.94 -53.20 -9.52
N GLY A 159 0.60 -52.84 -10.76
CA GLY A 159 -0.75 -52.90 -11.34
C GLY A 159 -0.88 -52.03 -12.58
N SER A 160 -1.32 -52.61 -13.69
CA SER A 160 -1.21 -52.10 -15.06
C SER A 160 -2.36 -51.18 -15.53
N MET A 161 -2.08 -50.50 -16.66
CA MET A 161 -2.98 -50.08 -17.76
C MET A 161 -3.82 -48.77 -17.67
N THR A 162 -3.70 -48.03 -18.79
CA THR A 162 -4.55 -46.99 -19.41
C THR A 162 -4.23 -45.50 -19.14
N PRO A 163 -3.96 -44.70 -20.21
CA PRO A 163 -4.06 -43.23 -20.15
C PRO A 163 -5.49 -42.76 -20.49
N PRO A 164 -6.06 -41.76 -19.77
CA PRO A 164 -7.33 -41.12 -20.12
C PRO A 164 -7.16 -40.01 -21.19
N PRO A 165 -8.24 -39.62 -21.90
CA PRO A 165 -8.17 -38.95 -23.19
C PRO A 165 -7.90 -37.44 -23.13
N GLU A 166 -7.35 -36.94 -24.23
CA GLU A 166 -7.03 -35.55 -24.57
C GLU A 166 -8.28 -34.64 -24.51
N VAL A 167 -8.19 -33.54 -23.76
CA VAL A 167 -9.27 -32.54 -23.61
C VAL A 167 -9.04 -31.41 -24.62
N PRO A 168 -10.00 -31.07 -25.49
CA PRO A 168 -9.82 -29.98 -26.45
C PRO A 168 -9.82 -28.61 -25.76
N ALA A 169 -8.94 -27.74 -26.24
CA ALA A 169 -8.75 -26.37 -25.79
C ALA A 169 -10.03 -25.54 -25.91
N ILE A 170 -10.57 -25.09 -24.78
CA ILE A 170 -11.57 -24.02 -24.75
C ILE A 170 -10.86 -22.76 -24.26
N LYS A 171 -10.59 -21.85 -25.21
CA LYS A 171 -10.22 -20.46 -24.96
C LYS A 171 -11.41 -19.76 -24.31
N ASN A 172 -11.40 -19.61 -23.00
CA ASN A 172 -12.28 -18.66 -22.32
C ASN A 172 -11.42 -17.69 -21.53
N GLU A 173 -11.08 -16.58 -22.17
CA GLU A 173 -10.71 -15.33 -21.52
C GLU A 173 -11.86 -14.92 -20.57
N ALA A 174 -11.82 -15.43 -19.34
CA ALA A 174 -12.49 -14.80 -18.23
C ALA A 174 -11.55 -13.71 -17.68
N LEU A 175 -11.36 -12.66 -18.49
CA LEU A 175 -10.90 -11.37 -18.02
C LEU A 175 -11.71 -11.02 -16.78
N TRP A 176 -11.01 -10.76 -15.69
CA TRP A 176 -11.56 -10.14 -14.50
C TRP A 176 -12.51 -8.99 -14.87
N ARG A 177 -13.79 -9.09 -14.50
CA ARG A 177 -14.74 -7.97 -14.55
C ARG A 177 -14.99 -7.49 -13.12
N PRO A 178 -14.65 -6.22 -12.78
CA PRO A 178 -15.26 -5.58 -11.64
C PRO A 178 -16.74 -5.25 -11.96
N PHE A 179 -17.53 -5.22 -10.90
CA PHE A 179 -19.00 -5.03 -10.86
C PHE A 179 -19.52 -3.87 -11.70
#